data_AF-A0A925KCS7-F1
#
_entry.id   AF-A0A925KCS7-F1
#
_cell.length_a   1.000
_cell.length_b   1.000
_cell.length_c   1.000
_cell.angle_alpha   90.00
_cell.angle_beta   90.00
_cell.angle_gamma   90.00
#
_symmetry.space_group_name_H-M   'P 1'
#
loop_
_entity.id
_entity.type
_entity.pdbx_description
1 polymer ?
#
loop_
_entity_poly.entity_id
_entity_poly.type
_entity_poly.pdbx_seq_one_letter_code
_entity_poly.pdbx_strand_id
1 'polypeptide(L)'
;MPPTTVVIFGASGDLTQRKLVPALYNLCRDGLLTEGFALVGFARRPKSDEQFRDELSAGVASFSRAQPIDAADWGAFAANIRYHQSDFDDPQGYAGLKALLDHIDDERGAPSGGNRLFYLATPPDAYPRIVTQHRAGWAGVAGSVSRKALFIIQCSPAAGRGGRKGRMAGSTGQGSAVGSDVRARHGAVSILPPSRP
;
A
#
# COMPACT_ATOMS: atom_id res chain seq x y z
N MET A 1 -14.13 13.89 -9.53
CA MET A 1 -14.01 12.61 -8.78
C MET A 1 -13.62 12.95 -7.34
N PRO A 2 -14.03 12.19 -6.32
CA PRO A 2 -13.57 12.44 -4.96
C PRO A 2 -12.04 12.29 -4.86
N PRO A 3 -11.36 13.05 -3.98
CA PRO A 3 -9.91 12.99 -3.82
C PRO A 3 -9.47 11.60 -3.41
N THR A 4 -8.26 11.22 -3.82
CA THR A 4 -7.70 9.90 -3.55
C THR A 4 -6.42 10.00 -2.74
N THR A 5 -6.42 9.36 -1.58
CA THR A 5 -5.25 9.22 -0.71
C THR A 5 -4.69 7.80 -0.83
N VAL A 6 -3.43 7.69 -1.23
CA VAL A 6 -2.71 6.42 -1.27
C VAL A 6 -1.85 6.29 -0.02
N VAL A 7 -2.01 5.20 0.71
CA VAL A 7 -1.22 4.87 1.89
C VAL A 7 -0.31 3.69 1.56
N ILE A 8 1.01 3.86 1.69
CA ILE A 8 1.99 2.81 1.45
C ILE A 8 2.55 2.33 2.78
N PHE A 9 2.17 1.12 3.20
CA PHE A 9 2.83 0.43 4.30
C PHE A 9 4.19 -0.10 3.83
N GLY A 10 5.23 0.11 4.63
CA GLY A 10 6.60 -0.20 4.21
C GLY A 10 7.15 0.85 3.23
N ALA A 11 6.68 2.10 3.32
CA ALA A 11 7.07 3.19 2.41
C ALA A 11 8.59 3.42 2.33
N SER A 12 9.32 3.05 3.38
CA SER A 12 10.78 3.17 3.42
C SER A 12 11.53 2.04 2.66
N GLY A 13 10.83 1.10 2.01
CA GLY A 13 11.42 -0.05 1.33
C GLY A 13 11.79 0.19 -0.14
N ASP A 14 12.54 -0.76 -0.71
CA ASP A 14 13.06 -0.73 -2.09
C ASP A 14 11.96 -0.61 -3.15
N LEU A 15 10.87 -1.35 -2.98
CA LEU A 15 9.73 -1.35 -3.92
C LEU A 15 9.11 0.05 -4.06
N THR A 16 8.97 0.76 -2.96
CA THR A 16 8.39 2.10 -2.94
C THR A 16 9.26 3.07 -3.73
N GLN A 17 10.56 3.06 -3.44
CA GLN A 17 11.54 3.95 -4.05
C GLN A 17 11.74 3.67 -5.55
N ARG A 18 11.78 2.40 -5.95
CA ARG A 18 12.15 2.00 -7.32
C ARG A 18 10.99 1.85 -8.27
N LYS A 19 9.77 1.67 -7.76
CA LYS A 19 8.59 1.34 -8.58
C LYS A 19 7.39 2.20 -8.24
N LEU A 20 6.93 2.19 -6.99
CA LEU A 20 5.62 2.79 -6.66
C LEU A 20 5.64 4.30 -6.83
N VAL A 21 6.59 4.99 -6.22
CA VAL A 21 6.64 6.46 -6.29
C VAL A 21 7.03 6.95 -7.68
N PRO A 22 8.01 6.37 -8.39
CA PRO A 22 8.25 6.72 -9.78
C PRO A 22 7.02 6.53 -10.69
N ALA A 23 6.22 5.48 -10.48
CA ALA A 23 4.99 5.27 -11.23
C ALA A 23 3.92 6.31 -10.89
N LEU A 24 3.71 6.61 -9.60
CA LEU A 24 2.76 7.65 -9.15
C LEU A 24 3.15 9.04 -9.66
N TYR A 25 4.43 9.37 -9.65
CA TYR A 25 4.94 10.63 -10.19
C TYR A 25 4.63 10.74 -11.70
N ASN A 26 4.85 9.68 -12.47
CA ASN A 26 4.51 9.69 -13.90
C ASN A 26 3.00 9.89 -14.13
N LEU A 27 2.15 9.21 -13.35
CA LEU A 27 0.70 9.41 -13.42
C LEU A 27 0.30 10.85 -13.05
N CYS A 28 0.97 11.47 -12.07
CA CYS A 28 0.72 12.85 -11.69
C CYS A 28 1.05 13.80 -12.85
N ARG A 29 2.23 13.63 -13.45
CA ARG A 29 2.71 14.46 -14.55
C ARG A 29 1.84 14.32 -15.81
N ASP A 30 1.33 13.12 -16.07
CA ASP A 30 0.45 12.84 -17.20
C ASP A 30 -1.01 13.29 -16.94
N GLY A 31 -1.30 13.92 -15.79
CA GLY A 31 -2.63 14.42 -15.43
C GLY A 31 -3.65 13.32 -15.13
N LEU A 32 -3.18 12.11 -14.81
CA LEU A 32 -4.02 10.93 -14.60
C LEU A 32 -4.42 10.71 -13.13
N LEU A 33 -3.87 11.50 -12.21
CA LEU A 33 -4.29 11.51 -10.81
C LEU A 33 -5.42 12.50 -10.58
N THR A 34 -6.31 12.18 -9.64
CA THR A 34 -7.41 13.08 -9.26
C THR A 34 -6.86 14.38 -8.68
N GLU A 35 -7.51 15.50 -8.98
CA GLU A 35 -7.35 16.73 -8.21
C GLU A 35 -7.56 16.41 -6.72
N GLY A 36 -6.61 16.83 -5.87
CA GLY A 36 -6.59 16.43 -4.47
C GLY A 36 -5.97 15.05 -4.20
N PHE A 37 -5.08 14.52 -5.03
CA PHE A 37 -4.28 13.34 -4.71
C PHE A 37 -3.34 13.55 -3.50
N ALA A 38 -3.30 12.58 -2.58
CA ALA A 38 -2.34 12.54 -1.46
C ALA A 38 -1.60 11.21 -1.40
N LEU A 39 -0.36 11.26 -0.88
CA LEU A 39 0.45 10.07 -0.62
C LEU A 39 0.91 10.07 0.84
N VAL A 40 0.60 9.01 1.58
CA VAL A 40 1.04 8.81 2.96
C VAL A 40 1.96 7.61 3.03
N GLY A 41 3.21 7.82 3.45
CA GLY A 41 4.14 6.74 3.74
C GLY A 41 4.02 6.28 5.18
N PHE A 42 3.79 4.99 5.41
CA PHE A 42 3.80 4.39 6.75
C PHE A 42 5.02 3.49 6.91
N ALA A 43 5.90 3.80 7.87
CA ALA A 43 7.04 2.94 8.18
C ALA A 43 7.60 3.17 9.59
N ARG A 44 8.41 2.19 10.03
CA ARG A 44 8.99 2.16 11.39
C ARG A 44 10.12 3.16 11.61
N ARG A 45 10.89 3.48 10.55
CA ARG A 45 12.10 4.29 10.67
C ARG A 45 11.73 5.75 10.99
N PRO A 46 12.36 6.41 11.97
CA PRO A 46 12.13 7.83 12.23
C PRO A 46 12.64 8.67 11.07
N LYS A 47 11.74 9.49 10.51
CA LYS A 47 12.02 10.45 9.43
C LYS A 47 11.06 11.63 9.54
N SER A 48 11.50 12.81 9.12
CA SER A 48 10.59 13.91 8.81
C SER A 48 9.95 13.71 7.43
N ASP A 49 8.91 14.49 7.16
CA ASP A 49 8.32 14.62 5.83
C ASP A 49 9.35 15.03 4.78
N GLU A 50 10.23 15.97 5.11
CA GLU A 50 11.28 16.49 4.23
C GLU A 50 12.29 15.39 3.87
N GLN A 51 12.81 14.68 4.88
CA GLN A 51 13.72 13.56 4.66
C GLN A 51 13.08 12.47 3.80
N PHE A 52 11.80 12.19 4.01
CA PHE A 52 11.09 11.22 3.20
C PHE A 52 10.93 11.70 1.74
N ARG A 53 10.56 12.97 1.53
CA ARG A 53 10.46 13.58 0.19
C ARG A 53 11.81 13.57 -0.52
N ASP A 54 12.91 13.89 0.14
CA ASP A 54 14.25 13.91 -0.45
C ASP A 54 14.67 12.52 -0.94
N GLU A 55 14.45 11.48 -0.11
CA GLU A 55 14.73 10.10 -0.51
C GLU A 55 13.89 9.68 -1.73
N LEU A 56 12.59 10.03 -1.72
CA LEU A 56 11.70 9.76 -2.85
C LEU A 56 12.15 10.48 -4.12
N SER A 57 12.59 11.74 -4.00
CA SER A 57 13.10 12.54 -5.12
C SER A 57 14.28 11.86 -5.78
N ALA A 58 15.25 11.37 -4.98
CA ALA A 58 16.40 10.61 -5.48
C ALA A 58 15.97 9.31 -6.17
N GLY A 59 14.95 8.62 -5.64
CA GLY A 59 14.35 7.45 -6.26
C GLY A 59 13.72 7.76 -7.62
N VAL A 60 12.90 8.81 -7.71
CA VAL A 60 12.27 9.22 -8.98
C VAL A 60 13.34 9.64 -9.99
N ALA A 61 14.35 10.40 -9.58
CA ALA A 61 15.46 10.81 -10.46
C ALA A 61 16.23 9.60 -11.04
N SER A 62 16.34 8.53 -10.26
CA SER A 62 17.09 7.34 -10.66
C SER A 62 16.26 6.35 -11.50
N PHE A 63 14.95 6.25 -11.26
CA PHE A 63 14.13 5.15 -11.79
C PHE A 63 12.94 5.59 -12.65
N SER A 64 12.62 6.88 -12.67
CA SER A 64 11.54 7.37 -13.53
C SER A 64 11.97 7.35 -15.00
N ARG A 65 11.03 6.96 -15.87
CA ARG A 65 11.17 7.03 -17.32
C ARG A 65 11.04 8.46 -17.84
N ALA A 66 10.39 9.31 -17.06
CA ALA A 66 10.18 10.72 -17.30
C ALA A 66 11.42 11.50 -16.84
N GLN A 67 12.35 11.74 -17.76
CA GLN A 67 13.50 12.60 -17.50
C GLN A 67 13.61 13.71 -18.57
N PRO A 68 14.13 14.89 -18.22
CA PRO A 68 14.54 15.30 -16.87
C PRO A 68 13.35 15.51 -15.93
N ILE A 69 13.60 15.46 -14.61
CA ILE A 69 12.60 15.83 -13.61
C ILE A 69 12.56 17.34 -13.52
N ASP A 70 11.40 17.92 -13.81
CA ASP A 70 11.16 19.32 -13.59
C ASP A 70 10.95 19.59 -12.09
N ALA A 71 11.61 20.62 -11.57
CA ALA A 71 11.59 20.94 -10.14
C ALA A 71 10.21 21.45 -9.68
N ALA A 72 9.45 22.13 -10.54
CA ALA A 72 8.10 22.58 -10.23
C ALA A 72 7.12 21.40 -10.21
N ASP A 73 7.22 20.49 -11.19
CA ASP A 73 6.41 19.25 -11.23
C ASP A 73 6.67 18.38 -9.99
N TRP A 74 7.95 18.18 -9.65
CA TRP A 74 8.32 17.46 -8.44
C TRP A 74 7.81 18.18 -7.19
N GLY A 75 7.98 19.50 -7.09
CA GLY A 75 7.51 20.28 -5.95
C GLY A 75 6.00 20.15 -5.74
N ALA A 76 5.21 20.24 -6.81
CA ALA A 76 3.76 20.06 -6.77
C ALA A 76 3.38 18.65 -6.31
N PHE A 77 4.06 17.61 -6.79
CA PHE A 77 3.83 16.24 -6.35
C PHE A 77 4.25 16.03 -4.88
N ALA A 78 5.44 16.48 -4.50
CA ALA A 78 6.03 16.30 -3.17
C ALA A 78 5.26 17.03 -2.06
N ALA A 79 4.64 18.16 -2.38
CA ALA A 79 3.76 18.90 -1.46
C ALA A 79 2.56 18.06 -0.99
N ASN A 80 2.19 17.02 -1.73
CA ASN A 80 1.10 16.10 -1.39
C ASN A 80 1.56 14.85 -0.61
N ILE A 81 2.85 14.75 -0.30
CA ILE A 81 3.43 13.60 0.41
C ILE A 81 3.52 13.90 1.90
N ARG A 82 3.11 12.94 2.73
CA ARG A 82 3.25 12.94 4.19
C ARG A 82 3.88 11.63 4.66
N TYR A 83 4.57 11.65 5.79
CA TYR A 83 5.15 10.49 6.43
C TYR A 83 4.53 10.25 7.81
N HIS A 84 4.15 9.01 8.07
CA HIS A 84 3.63 8.56 9.35
C HIS A 84 4.53 7.48 9.93
N GLN A 85 5.25 7.84 11.00
CA GLN A 85 6.15 6.92 11.69
C GLN A 85 5.37 6.06 12.68
N SER A 86 5.43 4.73 12.53
CA SER A 86 4.80 3.78 13.45
C SER A 86 5.25 2.34 13.17
N ASP A 87 5.08 1.44 14.17
CA ASP A 87 5.12 -0.01 13.95
C ASP A 87 3.77 -0.55 13.48
N PHE A 88 3.79 -1.71 12.83
CA PHE A 88 2.57 -2.43 12.39
C PHE A 88 1.82 -3.07 13.55
N ASP A 89 2.42 -3.18 14.75
CA ASP A 89 1.75 -3.69 15.95
C ASP A 89 1.25 -2.60 16.90
N ASP A 90 1.54 -1.33 16.62
CA ASP A 90 1.19 -0.23 17.53
C ASP A 90 -0.22 0.32 17.26
N PRO A 91 -1.22 0.05 18.13
CA PRO A 91 -2.57 0.53 17.91
C PRO A 91 -2.70 2.06 17.94
N GLN A 92 -1.86 2.74 18.73
CA GLN A 92 -1.86 4.22 18.79
C GLN A 92 -1.34 4.81 17.48
N GLY A 93 -0.38 4.12 16.86
CA GLY A 93 0.08 4.40 15.51
C GLY A 93 -1.04 4.39 14.46
N TYR A 94 -1.96 3.42 14.52
CA TYR A 94 -3.11 3.37 13.61
C TYR A 94 -4.16 4.45 13.92
N ALA A 95 -4.35 4.80 15.19
CA ALA A 95 -5.20 5.93 15.57
C ALA A 95 -4.65 7.25 15.04
N GLY A 96 -3.34 7.48 15.16
CA GLY A 96 -2.65 8.64 14.58
C GLY A 96 -2.73 8.67 13.06
N LEU A 97 -2.55 7.52 12.38
CA LEU A 97 -2.72 7.42 10.94
C LEU A 97 -4.15 7.81 10.53
N LYS A 98 -5.16 7.34 11.26
CA LYS A 98 -6.56 7.71 10.98
C LYS A 98 -6.76 9.22 11.08
N ALA A 99 -6.28 9.84 12.16
CA ALA A 99 -6.39 11.28 12.36
C ALA A 99 -5.70 12.08 11.24
N LEU A 100 -4.52 11.64 10.81
CA LEU A 100 -3.81 12.24 9.66
C LEU A 100 -4.64 12.14 8.37
N LEU A 101 -5.23 10.97 8.09
CA LEU A 101 -6.03 10.78 6.88
C LEU A 101 -7.33 11.60 6.90
N ASP A 102 -7.95 11.75 8.07
CA ASP A 102 -9.14 12.59 8.22
C ASP A 102 -8.78 14.07 8.00
N HIS A 103 -7.64 14.52 8.55
CA HIS A 103 -7.13 15.87 8.31
C HIS A 103 -6.85 16.13 6.81
N ILE A 104 -6.24 15.17 6.11
CA ILE A 104 -6.00 15.24 4.67
C ILE A 104 -7.32 15.36 3.89
N ASP A 105 -8.34 14.58 4.28
CA ASP A 105 -9.65 14.63 3.63
C ASP A 105 -10.32 16.01 3.84
N ASP A 106 -10.19 16.61 5.03
CA ASP A 106 -10.69 17.96 5.33
C ASP A 106 -9.97 19.05 4.51
N GLU A 107 -8.63 19.02 4.47
CA GLU A 107 -7.81 19.95 3.66
C GLU A 107 -8.20 19.94 2.18
N ARG A 108 -8.73 18.82 1.69
CA ARG A 108 -9.06 18.57 0.28
C ARG A 108 -10.54 18.70 -0.03
N GLY A 109 -11.33 19.22 0.91
CA GLY A 109 -12.76 19.46 0.71
C GLY A 109 -13.60 18.18 0.59
N ALA A 110 -13.14 17.08 1.19
CA ALA A 110 -13.86 15.81 1.28
C ALA A 110 -14.20 15.44 2.74
N PRO A 111 -14.94 16.29 3.49
CA PRO A 111 -15.24 16.06 4.91
C PRO A 111 -16.09 14.80 5.16
N SER A 112 -16.79 14.32 4.13
CA SER A 112 -17.54 13.04 4.17
C SER A 112 -16.64 11.81 3.90
N GLY A 113 -15.34 12.02 3.70
CA GLY A 113 -14.33 11.00 3.42
C GLY A 113 -13.96 10.89 1.92
N GLY A 114 -12.65 10.81 1.65
CA GLY A 114 -12.09 10.56 0.33
C GLY A 114 -11.95 9.07 -0.01
N ASN A 115 -11.50 8.78 -1.24
CA ASN A 115 -11.07 7.44 -1.61
C ASN A 115 -9.72 7.15 -0.94
N ARG A 116 -9.58 5.99 -0.27
CA ARG A 116 -8.33 5.59 0.38
C ARG A 116 -7.83 4.27 -0.19
N LEU A 117 -6.63 4.25 -0.77
CA LEU A 117 -5.97 3.07 -1.31
C LEU A 117 -4.85 2.62 -0.37
N PHE A 118 -4.86 1.36 0.09
CA PHE A 118 -3.82 0.84 0.98
C PHE A 118 -2.92 -0.13 0.23
N TYR A 119 -1.64 0.21 0.10
CA TYR A 119 -0.63 -0.61 -0.54
C TYR A 119 0.29 -1.24 0.49
N LEU A 120 0.39 -2.57 0.49
CA LEU A 120 1.25 -3.29 1.44
C LEU A 120 2.57 -3.62 0.76
N ALA A 121 3.51 -2.67 0.79
CA ALA A 121 4.89 -2.84 0.33
C ALA A 121 5.77 -3.43 1.46
N THR A 122 5.26 -4.47 2.12
CA THR A 122 5.89 -5.11 3.28
C THR A 122 6.12 -6.60 3.01
N PRO A 123 7.02 -7.25 3.76
CA PRO A 123 7.12 -8.71 3.76
C PRO A 123 5.76 -9.41 4.04
N PRO A 124 5.47 -10.58 3.46
CA PRO A 124 4.17 -11.25 3.59
C PRO A 124 3.75 -11.60 5.02
N ASP A 125 4.72 -11.87 5.90
CA ASP A 125 4.52 -12.14 7.33
C ASP A 125 3.96 -10.93 8.09
N ALA A 126 4.12 -9.72 7.58
CA ALA A 126 3.52 -8.51 8.16
C ALA A 126 2.03 -8.33 7.81
N TYR A 127 1.51 -9.00 6.77
CA TYR A 127 0.14 -8.75 6.29
C TYR A 127 -0.95 -9.04 7.33
N PRO A 128 -0.93 -10.17 8.07
CA PRO A 128 -1.96 -10.46 9.05
C PRO A 128 -2.02 -9.39 10.15
N ARG A 129 -0.85 -8.90 10.60
CA ARG A 129 -0.73 -7.83 11.61
C ARG A 129 -1.35 -6.54 11.10
N ILE A 130 -0.95 -6.10 9.90
CA ILE A 130 -1.44 -4.87 9.28
C ILE A 130 -2.95 -4.91 9.07
N VAL A 131 -3.49 -6.01 8.54
CA VAL A 131 -4.93 -6.16 8.29
C VAL A 131 -5.71 -6.20 9.60
N THR A 132 -5.20 -6.88 10.63
CA THR A 132 -5.85 -6.98 11.94
C THR A 132 -5.91 -5.62 12.62
N GLN A 133 -4.80 -4.90 12.68
CA GLN A 133 -4.76 -3.56 13.29
C GLN A 133 -5.56 -2.56 12.48
N HIS A 134 -5.50 -2.61 11.14
CA HIS A 134 -6.35 -1.78 10.30
C HIS A 134 -7.82 -2.01 10.62
N ARG A 135 -8.27 -3.27 10.71
CA ARG A 135 -9.65 -3.59 11.10
C ARG A 135 -9.98 -3.07 12.49
N ALA A 136 -9.12 -3.26 13.49
CA ALA A 136 -9.37 -2.79 14.84
C ALA A 136 -9.47 -1.25 14.92
N GLY A 137 -8.53 -0.54 14.31
CA GLY A 137 -8.50 0.93 14.28
C GLY A 137 -9.61 1.56 13.43
N TRP A 138 -10.13 0.82 12.44
CA TRP A 138 -11.22 1.27 11.56
C TRP A 138 -12.60 0.68 11.88
N ALA A 139 -12.72 -0.27 12.81
CA ALA A 139 -13.98 -0.91 13.19
C ALA A 139 -14.99 0.07 13.80
N GLY A 140 -14.57 1.27 14.19
CA GLY A 140 -15.46 2.36 14.61
C GLY A 140 -16.05 3.19 13.47
N VAL A 141 -15.61 3.00 12.21
CA VAL A 141 -16.08 3.81 11.06
C VAL A 141 -17.23 3.08 10.36
N ALA A 142 -18.34 2.91 11.06
CA ALA A 142 -19.64 2.54 10.51
C ALA A 142 -20.48 3.79 10.17
N GLY A 143 -19.87 4.81 9.57
CA GLY A 143 -20.57 5.97 9.01
C GLY A 143 -20.65 5.85 7.50
N SER A 144 -21.82 5.54 6.96
CA SER A 144 -22.20 5.55 5.54
C SER A 144 -21.36 6.49 4.66
N VAL A 145 -20.74 5.94 3.61
CA VAL A 145 -20.41 6.48 2.27
C VAL A 145 -19.44 5.47 1.65
N SER A 146 -19.53 5.21 0.35
CA SER A 146 -18.79 4.19 -0.41
C SER A 146 -17.25 4.30 -0.27
N ARG A 147 -16.70 3.84 0.86
CA ARG A 147 -15.27 3.77 1.13
C ARG A 147 -14.69 2.58 0.38
N LYS A 148 -14.24 2.79 -0.85
CA LYS A 148 -13.47 1.77 -1.58
C LYS A 148 -12.05 1.71 -1.02
N ALA A 149 -11.87 0.99 0.07
CA ALA A 149 -10.55 0.57 0.52
C ALA A 149 -10.08 -0.60 -0.37
N LEU A 150 -9.22 -0.31 -1.34
CA LEU A 150 -8.56 -1.33 -2.14
C LEU A 150 -7.21 -1.68 -1.50
N PHE A 151 -7.01 -2.97 -1.24
CA PHE A 151 -5.72 -3.49 -0.77
C PHE A 151 -4.98 -4.08 -1.96
N ILE A 152 -3.81 -3.53 -2.29
CA ILE A 152 -2.91 -4.12 -3.29
C ILE A 152 -1.78 -4.82 -2.54
N ILE A 153 -1.75 -6.15 -2.69
CA ILE A 153 -0.76 -7.03 -2.07
C ILE A 153 0.25 -7.43 -3.15
N GLN A 154 1.52 -7.07 -2.97
CA GLN A 154 2.59 -7.61 -3.80
C GLN A 154 2.99 -8.97 -3.26
N CYS A 155 2.74 -10.01 -4.03
CA CYS A 155 3.31 -11.33 -3.77
C CYS A 155 4.67 -11.38 -4.46
N SER A 156 5.75 -11.10 -3.72
CA SER A 156 7.09 -11.44 -4.21
C SER A 156 7.34 -12.92 -3.88
N PRO A 157 7.81 -13.75 -4.83
CA PRO A 157 8.14 -15.13 -4.52
C PRO A 157 9.24 -15.13 -3.45
N ALA A 158 8.96 -15.77 -2.32
CA ALA A 158 9.91 -15.89 -1.22
C ALA A 158 11.24 -16.44 -1.76
N ALA A 159 12.32 -15.67 -1.57
CA ALA A 159 13.67 -16.13 -1.87
C ALA A 159 13.92 -17.45 -1.11
N GLY A 160 14.30 -18.47 -1.87
CA GLY A 160 14.25 -19.87 -1.45
C GLY A 160 15.03 -20.18 -0.17
N ARG A 161 14.40 -20.95 0.71
CA ARG A 161 15.08 -21.68 1.78
C ARG A 161 15.29 -23.11 1.31
N GLY A 162 16.53 -23.43 0.93
CA GLY A 162 16.94 -24.75 0.46
C GLY A 162 16.72 -25.82 1.52
N GLY A 163 16.03 -26.89 1.12
CA GLY A 163 15.81 -28.12 1.90
C GLY A 163 16.15 -29.34 1.05
N ARG A 164 17.07 -30.15 1.56
CA ARG A 164 17.74 -31.31 0.93
C ARG A 164 16.81 -32.24 0.12
N LYS A 165 17.27 -32.61 -1.09
CA LYS A 165 16.83 -33.80 -1.83
C LYS A 165 17.22 -35.06 -1.05
N GLY A 166 16.27 -35.70 -0.39
CA GLY A 166 16.34 -37.11 -0.01
C GLY A 166 15.62 -37.95 -1.06
N ARG A 167 16.38 -38.74 -1.83
CA ARG A 167 15.86 -39.85 -2.64
C ARG A 167 15.58 -41.01 -1.70
N MET A 168 14.47 -41.73 -1.88
CA MET A 168 14.37 -43.20 -1.81
C MET A 168 12.97 -43.65 -2.25
N ALA A 169 12.93 -44.84 -2.85
CA ALA A 169 11.91 -45.31 -3.77
C ALA A 169 10.77 -46.12 -3.10
N GLY A 170 9.64 -46.18 -3.83
CA GLY A 170 8.81 -47.38 -4.03
C GLY A 170 7.85 -47.81 -2.90
N SER A 171 6.54 -47.59 -3.09
CA SER A 171 5.61 -48.64 -3.56
C SER A 171 4.15 -48.23 -3.34
N THR A 172 3.38 -48.24 -4.43
CA THR A 172 1.99 -48.68 -4.60
C THR A 172 0.95 -48.38 -3.49
N GLY A 173 0.01 -47.48 -3.82
CA GLY A 173 -1.25 -47.33 -3.09
C GLY A 173 -2.19 -46.34 -3.79
N GLN A 174 -3.31 -46.84 -4.29
CA GLN A 174 -4.36 -46.13 -5.04
C GLN A 174 -4.94 -44.94 -4.24
N GLY A 175 -5.21 -43.83 -4.92
CA GLY A 175 -5.92 -42.68 -4.32
C GLY A 175 -6.28 -41.64 -5.38
N SER A 176 -7.58 -41.42 -5.52
CA SER A 176 -8.27 -40.68 -6.59
C SER A 176 -7.71 -39.28 -6.91
N ALA A 177 -7.70 -38.96 -8.20
CA ALA A 177 -7.38 -37.64 -8.72
C ALA A 177 -8.52 -36.65 -8.43
N VAL A 178 -8.21 -35.57 -7.71
CA VAL A 178 -8.95 -34.31 -7.81
C VAL A 178 -7.91 -33.20 -7.95
N GLY A 179 -7.63 -32.83 -9.20
CA GLY A 179 -6.79 -31.68 -9.52
C GLY A 179 -7.50 -30.40 -9.08
N SER A 180 -6.91 -29.68 -8.14
CA SER A 180 -7.27 -28.29 -7.88
C SER A 180 -6.35 -27.42 -8.74
N ASP A 181 -6.85 -27.07 -9.91
CA ASP A 181 -6.23 -26.19 -10.88
C ASP A 181 -6.11 -24.78 -10.27
N VAL A 182 -4.93 -24.43 -9.74
CA VAL A 182 -4.63 -23.07 -9.25
C VAL A 182 -4.41 -22.18 -10.47
N ARG A 183 -5.52 -21.72 -11.05
CA ARG A 183 -5.48 -20.62 -12.02
C ARG A 183 -5.25 -19.31 -11.30
N ALA A 184 -4.03 -18.82 -11.41
CA ALA A 184 -3.69 -17.42 -11.19
C ALA A 184 -4.54 -16.55 -12.13
N ARG A 185 -5.63 -15.98 -11.61
CA ARG A 185 -6.31 -14.84 -12.22
C ARG A 185 -6.10 -13.65 -11.30
N HIS A 186 -5.48 -12.60 -11.86
CA HIS A 186 -5.39 -11.22 -11.38
C HIS A 186 -6.38 -10.90 -10.25
N GLY A 187 -5.94 -11.02 -9.01
CA GLY A 187 -6.77 -10.92 -7.82
C GLY A 187 -6.69 -9.55 -7.18
N ALA A 188 -7.64 -8.67 -7.50
CA ALA A 188 -8.08 -7.67 -6.54
C ALA A 188 -8.89 -8.40 -5.47
N VAL A 189 -8.36 -8.50 -4.24
CA VAL A 189 -9.13 -9.00 -3.10
C VAL A 189 -9.99 -7.85 -2.60
N SER A 190 -11.23 -7.76 -3.10
CA SER A 190 -12.26 -6.90 -2.54
C SER A 190 -12.92 -7.63 -1.36
N ILE A 191 -12.73 -7.13 -0.15
CA ILE A 191 -13.40 -7.66 1.04
C ILE A 191 -14.69 -6.86 1.21
N LEU A 192 -15.82 -7.38 0.73
CA LEU A 192 -17.14 -6.83 1.05
C LEU A 192 -17.48 -7.14 2.53
N PRO A 193 -18.17 -6.24 3.26
CA PRO A 193 -18.65 -6.54 4.60
C PRO A 193 -19.71 -7.65 4.58
N PRO A 194 -19.84 -8.44 5.66
CA PRO A 194 -20.84 -9.50 5.73
C PRO A 194 -22.25 -8.88 5.72
N SER A 195 -23.09 -9.35 4.79
CA SER A 195 -24.53 -9.09 4.79
C SER A 195 -25.12 -9.64 6.09
N ARG A 196 -25.72 -8.76 6.90
CA ARG A 196 -26.48 -9.18 8.09
C ARG A 196 -27.77 -9.92 7.66
N PRO A 197 -28.24 -10.87 8.48
CA PRO A 197 -29.43 -11.67 8.21
C PRO A 197 -30.73 -10.86 8.22
#